data_AF-A0A7L2TX44-F1
#
_entry.id   AF-A0A7L2TX44-F1
#
_cell.length_a   1.000
_cell.length_b   1.000
_cell.length_c   1.000
_cell.angle_alpha   90.00
_cell.angle_beta   90.00
_cell.angle_gamma   90.00
#
_symmetry.space_group_name_H-M   'P 1'
#
loop_
_entity.id
_entity.type
_entity.pdbx_description
1 polymer ?
#
loop_
_entity_poly.entity_id
_entity_poly.type
_entity_poly.pdbx_seq_one_letter_code
_entity_poly.pdbx_strand_id
1 'polypeptide(L)'
;LDRERAEVHRLVVEAWDGGSPRRRGRLRVSVQVLDENDNAPAFSRGEYRARLREDAPPGTAVCRLRATDPDLGPSGEVRYAINRRQSDPDGYFAVEERSGVLRLRRPLDREARALHRLVVEARDGGAQPEGGLSAQAFVRIEIEDINDNQPVFEQDIYVTSISSHTQPGTEIINVVATDRDSGIHDSLEVVSYRICSGDPHGKFSIDPQFGIIHTKKQLDHEAQPIEYTLHIAAEDCGSPPLTSLLMLTVVIEEQKMGPTLVFQNVNDNSPSFMSSPLSYVMEDVEVGFLVHHIIAKDPDEGRSGQVTYHILSGNENKAFVLDKITGLLTTVQLLDHEVQERYSLTVMALDDGSPALSAIQVLTIIVLDVNDETPVFLKQIYEAAVHENQDPGEFVIKVEAVDRDAG
;
A
#
# COMPACT_ATOMS: atom_id res chain seq x y z
N LEU A 1 8.26 7.54 -56.98
CA LEU A 1 7.84 8.95 -56.90
C LEU A 1 7.39 9.15 -55.47
N ASP A 2 7.63 10.30 -54.88
CA ASP A 2 7.32 10.62 -53.49
C ASP A 2 6.33 11.79 -53.55
N ARG A 3 5.07 11.53 -53.20
CA ARG A 3 3.98 12.49 -53.35
C ARG A 3 4.12 13.60 -52.33
N GLU A 4 4.55 13.24 -51.12
CA GLU A 4 4.76 14.09 -49.96
C GLU A 4 5.83 15.15 -50.26
N ARG A 5 6.77 14.85 -51.15
CA ARG A 5 7.73 15.80 -51.71
C ARG A 5 7.23 16.56 -52.94
N ALA A 6 6.53 15.91 -53.87
CA ALA A 6 6.00 16.55 -55.08
C ALA A 6 4.78 15.82 -55.66
N GLU A 7 3.60 16.43 -55.51
CA GLU A 7 2.31 15.90 -55.98
C GLU A 7 2.12 15.88 -57.51
N VAL A 8 2.78 16.77 -58.25
CA VAL A 8 2.62 16.91 -59.71
C VAL A 8 3.94 17.22 -60.40
N HIS A 9 4.28 16.45 -61.43
CA HIS A 9 5.39 16.71 -62.33
C HIS A 9 4.90 17.22 -63.68
N ARG A 10 5.34 18.42 -64.09
CA ARG A 10 5.00 19.02 -65.38
C ARG A 10 6.18 18.91 -66.34
N LEU A 11 6.00 18.09 -67.37
CA LEU A 11 7.02 17.79 -68.38
C LEU A 11 6.66 18.42 -69.72
N VAL A 12 7.69 18.73 -70.50
CA VAL A 12 7.57 19.17 -71.88
C VAL A 12 8.22 18.12 -72.75
N VAL A 13 7.43 17.48 -73.60
CA VAL A 13 7.91 16.48 -74.56
C VAL A 13 7.99 17.14 -75.93
N GLU A 14 9.16 17.07 -76.56
CA GLU A 14 9.38 17.54 -77.93
C GLU A 14 9.67 16.35 -78.84
N ALA A 15 9.00 16.31 -79.99
CA ALA A 15 9.24 15.32 -81.04
C ALA A 15 9.72 16.04 -82.30
N TRP A 16 10.75 15.51 -82.96
CA TRP A 16 11.34 16.10 -84.15
C TRP A 16 11.22 15.13 -85.33
N ASP A 17 10.91 15.64 -86.52
CA ASP A 17 10.98 14.84 -87.75
C ASP A 17 12.43 14.69 -88.27
N GLY A 18 12.61 13.80 -89.24
CA GLY A 18 13.89 13.54 -89.91
C GLY A 18 14.18 14.43 -91.12
N GLY A 19 13.35 15.47 -91.36
CA GLY A 19 13.45 16.31 -92.56
C GLY A 19 14.51 17.41 -92.46
N SER A 20 14.83 18.04 -93.60
CA SER A 20 15.68 19.23 -93.69
C SER A 20 14.91 20.37 -94.39
N PRO A 21 14.43 21.40 -93.67
CA PRO A 21 14.66 21.66 -92.25
C PRO A 21 13.78 20.79 -91.34
N ARG A 22 14.28 20.49 -90.14
CA ARG A 22 13.55 19.69 -89.13
C ARG A 22 12.36 20.47 -88.58
N ARG A 23 11.21 19.82 -88.45
CA ARG A 23 10.04 20.37 -87.75
C ARG A 23 9.88 19.70 -86.40
N ARG A 24 9.37 20.45 -85.42
CA ARG A 24 9.08 19.92 -84.08
C ARG A 24 7.62 20.05 -83.68
N GLY A 25 7.12 19.03 -82.99
CA GLY A 25 5.90 19.09 -82.19
C GLY A 25 6.25 19.20 -80.70
N ARG A 26 5.46 19.94 -79.93
CA ARG A 26 5.65 20.10 -78.48
C ARG A 26 4.34 19.75 -77.76
N LEU A 27 4.45 18.92 -76.74
CA LEU A 27 3.35 18.52 -75.86
C LEU A 27 3.71 18.81 -74.40
N ARG A 28 2.75 19.29 -73.61
CA ARG A 28 2.88 19.37 -72.15
C ARG A 28 2.23 18.13 -71.55
N VAL A 29 2.97 17.40 -70.72
CA VAL A 29 2.47 16.24 -69.97
C VAL A 29 2.43 16.62 -68.50
N SER A 30 1.30 16.41 -67.85
CA SER A 30 1.16 16.54 -66.40
C SER A 30 1.03 15.15 -65.81
N VAL A 31 1.97 14.77 -64.96
CA VAL A 31 1.95 13.51 -64.22
C VAL A 31 1.49 13.83 -62.81
N GLN A 32 0.33 13.34 -62.43
CA GLN A 32 -0.16 13.39 -61.05
C GLN A 32 0.34 12.16 -60.31
N VAL A 33 0.95 12.36 -59.15
CA VAL A 33 1.38 11.27 -58.26
C VAL A 33 0.18 10.90 -57.38
N LEU A 34 -0.20 9.63 -57.39
CA LEU A 34 -1.24 9.11 -56.49
C LEU A 34 -0.63 8.84 -55.11
N ASP A 35 -1.48 8.91 -54.09
CA ASP A 35 -1.13 8.65 -52.69
C ASP A 35 -1.04 7.15 -52.44
N GLU A 36 -0.09 6.75 -51.60
CA GLU A 36 0.08 5.39 -51.06
C GLU A 36 0.28 5.55 -49.54
N ASN A 37 -0.16 4.58 -48.74
CA ASN A 37 -0.05 4.65 -47.27
C ASN A 37 1.36 4.27 -46.81
N ASP A 38 2.36 5.09 -47.15
CA ASP A 38 3.78 4.82 -46.89
C ASP A 38 4.36 5.60 -45.70
N ASN A 39 3.57 6.44 -45.05
CA ASN A 39 3.93 7.13 -43.81
C ASN A 39 3.05 6.66 -42.65
N ALA A 40 3.68 6.44 -41.49
CA ALA A 40 2.95 6.13 -40.27
C ALA A 40 2.65 7.41 -39.47
N PRO A 41 1.57 7.43 -38.66
CA PRO A 41 1.27 8.58 -37.82
C PRO A 41 2.42 8.90 -36.87
N ALA A 42 2.80 10.17 -36.74
CA ALA A 42 3.89 10.60 -35.87
C ALA A 42 3.37 11.43 -34.69
N PHE A 43 3.57 10.96 -33.46
CA PHE A 43 3.28 11.75 -32.25
C PHE A 43 4.21 12.95 -32.12
N SER A 44 3.65 14.07 -31.66
CA SER A 44 4.40 15.29 -31.36
C SER A 44 5.37 15.16 -30.16
N ARG A 45 5.17 14.15 -29.30
CA ARG A 45 6.03 13.84 -28.14
C ARG A 45 6.07 12.32 -27.93
N GLY A 46 7.21 11.80 -27.50
CA GLY A 46 7.34 10.39 -27.07
C GLY A 46 6.72 10.11 -25.70
N GLU A 47 6.68 11.11 -24.82
CA GLU A 47 6.04 11.04 -23.50
C GLU A 47 5.19 12.30 -23.24
N TYR A 48 3.96 12.08 -22.78
CA TYR A 48 3.04 13.10 -22.27
C TYR A 48 2.97 12.99 -20.74
N ARG A 49 3.07 14.11 -20.03
CA ARG A 49 2.98 14.15 -18.57
C ARG A 49 1.75 14.95 -18.16
N ALA A 50 0.99 14.42 -17.21
CA ALA A 50 -0.17 15.07 -16.64
C ALA A 50 -0.24 14.82 -15.14
N ARG A 51 -0.96 15.72 -14.45
CA ARG A 51 -1.32 15.58 -13.04
C ARG A 51 -2.83 15.61 -12.92
N LEU A 52 -3.38 14.80 -12.04
CA LEU A 52 -4.81 14.67 -11.86
C LEU A 52 -5.10 14.41 -10.39
N ARG A 53 -5.99 15.20 -9.79
CA ARG A 53 -6.45 14.97 -8.42
C ARG A 53 -7.26 13.68 -8.34
N GLU A 54 -7.15 12.94 -7.25
CA GLU A 54 -7.94 11.71 -7.11
C GLU A 54 -9.44 11.95 -6.98
N ASP A 55 -9.84 13.11 -6.44
CA ASP A 55 -11.23 13.58 -6.36
C ASP A 55 -11.83 13.99 -7.72
N ALA A 56 -11.05 13.91 -8.81
CA ALA A 56 -11.51 14.30 -10.13
C ALA A 56 -12.68 13.41 -10.60
N PRO A 57 -13.83 13.99 -11.00
CA PRO A 57 -14.96 13.19 -11.43
C PRO A 57 -14.67 12.49 -12.77
N PRO A 58 -15.25 11.29 -13.00
CA PRO A 58 -15.24 10.67 -14.32
C PRO A 58 -15.72 11.63 -15.43
N GLY A 59 -15.00 11.62 -16.55
CA GLY A 59 -15.18 12.56 -17.65
C GLY A 59 -14.19 13.72 -17.66
N THR A 60 -13.44 13.94 -16.56
CA THR A 60 -12.40 14.98 -16.50
C THR A 60 -11.36 14.78 -17.60
N ALA A 61 -11.05 15.85 -18.34
CA ALA A 61 -10.03 15.82 -19.38
C ALA A 61 -8.62 15.88 -18.74
N VAL A 62 -7.77 14.93 -19.08
CA VAL A 62 -6.43 14.77 -18.51
C VAL A 62 -5.40 15.52 -19.35
N CYS A 63 -5.31 15.18 -20.64
CA CYS A 63 -4.44 15.83 -21.60
C CYS A 63 -4.95 15.58 -23.03
N ARG A 64 -4.34 16.24 -24.00
CA ARG A 64 -4.64 16.03 -25.42
C ARG A 64 -3.41 15.51 -26.15
N LEU A 65 -3.53 14.30 -26.68
CA LEU A 65 -2.55 13.68 -27.56
C LEU A 65 -2.60 14.33 -28.93
N ARG A 66 -1.46 14.35 -29.62
CA ARG A 66 -1.37 14.87 -30.98
C ARG A 66 -0.36 14.09 -31.79
N ALA A 67 -0.88 13.38 -32.78
CA ALA A 67 -0.14 12.77 -33.86
C ALA A 67 -0.59 13.35 -35.21
N THR A 68 0.29 13.31 -36.20
CA THR A 68 0.06 13.81 -37.56
C THR A 68 0.56 12.79 -38.57
N ASP A 69 -0.16 12.68 -39.67
CA ASP A 69 0.17 11.82 -40.79
C ASP A 69 0.17 12.65 -42.09
N PRO A 70 1.23 12.59 -42.92
CA PRO A 70 1.33 13.39 -44.14
C PRO A 70 0.53 12.84 -45.34
N ASP A 71 0.00 11.61 -45.25
CA ASP A 71 -0.73 10.95 -46.33
C ASP A 71 -2.12 11.58 -46.53
N LEU A 72 -2.79 11.28 -47.64
CA LEU A 72 -4.07 11.91 -47.99
C LEU A 72 -5.28 11.03 -47.63
N GLY A 73 -6.40 11.70 -47.33
CA GLY A 73 -7.67 11.01 -47.09
C GLY A 73 -7.58 10.03 -45.92
N PRO A 74 -8.12 8.80 -46.04
CA PRO A 74 -8.09 7.81 -44.96
C PRO A 74 -6.68 7.43 -44.48
N SER A 75 -5.69 7.40 -45.38
CA SER A 75 -4.27 7.14 -45.05
C SER A 75 -3.69 8.23 -44.14
N GLY A 76 -4.21 9.46 -44.20
CA GLY A 76 -3.84 10.55 -43.29
C GLY A 76 -4.74 10.69 -42.05
N GLU A 77 -5.84 9.92 -41.94
CA GLU A 77 -6.82 10.06 -40.86
C GLU A 77 -6.38 9.32 -39.59
N VAL A 78 -5.73 10.04 -38.69
CA VAL A 78 -5.26 9.50 -37.40
C VAL A 78 -6.41 9.19 -36.44
N ARG A 79 -6.37 7.98 -35.87
CA ARG A 79 -7.26 7.50 -34.80
C ARG A 79 -6.45 7.06 -33.59
N TYR A 80 -6.89 7.45 -32.40
CA TYR A 80 -6.21 7.15 -31.13
C TYR A 80 -6.88 6.00 -30.38
N ALA A 81 -6.08 5.14 -29.77
CA ALA A 81 -6.53 4.10 -28.87
C ALA A 81 -5.55 3.92 -27.69
N ILE A 82 -6.06 3.45 -26.55
CA ILE A 82 -5.21 3.01 -25.42
C ILE A 82 -4.94 1.52 -25.61
N ASN A 83 -3.68 1.10 -25.50
CA ASN A 83 -3.34 -0.32 -25.44
C ASN A 83 -3.70 -0.89 -24.06
N ARG A 84 -4.98 -1.19 -23.87
CA ARG A 84 -5.55 -1.62 -22.58
C ARG A 84 -4.85 -2.84 -21.99
N ARG A 85 -4.53 -3.82 -22.82
CA ARG A 85 -3.85 -5.06 -22.37
C ARG A 85 -2.48 -4.77 -21.76
N GLN A 86 -1.79 -3.75 -22.24
CA GLN A 86 -0.44 -3.42 -21.80
C GLN A 86 -0.43 -2.45 -20.60
N SER A 87 -1.38 -1.52 -20.52
CA SER A 87 -1.21 -0.36 -19.63
C SER A 87 -2.45 0.11 -18.87
N ASP A 88 -3.65 -0.33 -19.24
CA ASP A 88 -4.91 0.07 -18.56
C ASP A 88 -5.95 -1.07 -18.62
N PRO A 89 -5.65 -2.22 -17.96
CA PRO A 89 -6.54 -3.38 -17.99
C PRO A 89 -7.89 -3.08 -17.33
N ASP A 90 -7.88 -2.31 -16.24
CA ASP A 90 -9.07 -1.95 -15.47
C ASP A 90 -9.91 -0.85 -16.16
N GLY A 91 -9.31 -0.12 -17.09
CA GLY A 91 -9.99 0.87 -17.91
C GLY A 91 -10.31 2.15 -17.16
N TYR A 92 -9.35 2.67 -16.39
CA TYR A 92 -9.43 3.96 -15.69
C TYR A 92 -9.53 5.13 -16.66
N PHE A 93 -8.98 4.99 -17.88
CA PHE A 93 -8.93 6.07 -18.86
C PHE A 93 -9.62 5.70 -20.18
N ALA A 94 -9.99 6.74 -20.91
CA ALA A 94 -10.52 6.65 -22.26
C ALA A 94 -9.90 7.75 -23.13
N VAL A 95 -9.55 7.42 -24.36
CA VAL A 95 -9.12 8.40 -25.35
C VAL A 95 -10.20 8.57 -26.40
N GLU A 96 -10.54 9.82 -26.74
CA GLU A 96 -11.42 10.13 -27.84
C GLU A 96 -10.71 9.86 -29.18
N GLU A 97 -11.27 8.93 -29.97
CA GLU A 97 -10.64 8.35 -31.16
C GLU A 97 -10.13 9.40 -32.17
N ARG A 98 -10.84 10.51 -32.39
CA ARG A 98 -10.45 11.53 -33.38
C ARG A 98 -9.77 12.76 -32.78
N SER A 99 -10.15 13.16 -31.58
CA SER A 99 -9.67 14.42 -30.98
C SER A 99 -8.35 14.25 -30.24
N GLY A 100 -8.02 13.03 -29.82
CA GLY A 100 -6.88 12.69 -28.98
C GLY A 100 -7.05 13.12 -27.52
N VAL A 101 -8.23 13.56 -27.10
CA VAL A 101 -8.47 13.97 -25.70
C VAL A 101 -8.56 12.72 -24.83
N LEU A 102 -7.64 12.62 -23.88
CA LEU A 102 -7.64 11.58 -22.84
C LEU A 102 -8.51 12.06 -21.68
N ARG A 103 -9.44 11.21 -21.23
CA ARG A 103 -10.36 11.47 -20.13
C ARG A 103 -10.29 10.39 -19.07
N LEU A 104 -10.54 10.79 -17.84
CA LEU A 104 -10.82 9.88 -16.74
C LEU A 104 -12.16 9.19 -16.96
N ARG A 105 -12.25 7.90 -16.64
CA ARG A 105 -13.48 7.09 -16.78
C ARG A 105 -13.93 6.46 -15.46
N ARG A 106 -13.01 6.17 -14.55
CA ARG A 106 -13.30 5.63 -13.22
C ARG A 106 -12.78 6.57 -12.14
N PRO A 107 -13.36 6.55 -10.94
CA PRO A 107 -12.77 7.20 -9.78
C PRO A 107 -11.32 6.74 -9.57
N LEU A 108 -10.50 7.62 -9.02
CA LEU A 108 -9.12 7.33 -8.64
C LEU A 108 -9.04 7.19 -7.13
N ASP A 109 -7.97 6.55 -6.70
CA ASP A 109 -7.59 6.35 -5.31
C ASP A 109 -6.05 6.34 -5.33
N ARG A 110 -5.44 7.39 -4.80
CA ARG A 110 -3.99 7.60 -4.85
C ARG A 110 -3.29 6.65 -3.88
N GLU A 111 -3.88 6.37 -2.73
CA GLU A 111 -3.39 5.41 -1.73
C GLU A 111 -3.29 4.02 -2.34
N ALA A 112 -4.22 3.65 -3.22
CA ALA A 112 -4.13 2.43 -4.03
C ALA A 112 -3.11 2.55 -5.18
N ARG A 113 -3.13 3.67 -5.92
CA ARG A 113 -2.24 3.86 -7.08
C ARG A 113 -1.94 5.33 -7.42
N ALA A 114 -0.80 5.82 -6.94
CA ALA A 114 -0.32 7.19 -7.19
C ALA A 114 0.16 7.47 -8.64
N LEU A 115 0.43 6.44 -9.46
CA LEU A 115 1.00 6.61 -10.80
C LEU A 115 0.36 5.69 -11.85
N HIS A 116 -0.20 6.30 -12.91
CA HIS A 116 -0.64 5.60 -14.11
C HIS A 116 0.31 5.85 -15.28
N ARG A 117 0.73 4.77 -15.94
CA ARG A 117 1.53 4.82 -17.17
C ARG A 117 0.73 4.16 -18.28
N LEU A 118 0.32 4.95 -19.27
CA LEU A 118 -0.46 4.48 -20.40
C LEU A 118 0.41 4.36 -21.65
N VAL A 119 0.15 3.33 -22.44
CA VAL A 119 0.65 3.18 -23.81
C VAL A 119 -0.50 3.49 -24.75
N VAL A 120 -0.32 4.54 -25.56
CA VAL A 120 -1.33 5.00 -26.52
C VAL A 120 -0.84 4.77 -27.93
N GLU A 121 -1.72 4.29 -28.80
CA GLU A 121 -1.47 4.05 -30.22
C GLU A 121 -2.19 5.10 -31.05
N ALA A 122 -1.50 5.63 -32.06
CA ALA A 122 -2.09 6.38 -33.15
C ALA A 122 -2.00 5.51 -34.41
N ARG A 123 -3.12 5.32 -35.11
CA ARG A 123 -3.23 4.48 -36.29
C ARG A 123 -3.99 5.20 -37.40
N ASP A 124 -3.52 5.10 -38.63
CA ASP A 124 -4.22 5.64 -39.80
C ASP A 124 -5.29 4.68 -40.35
N GLY A 125 -6.01 5.12 -41.39
CA GLY A 125 -7.09 4.39 -42.05
C GLY A 125 -6.68 3.57 -43.27
N GLY A 126 -5.41 3.16 -43.40
CA GLY A 126 -4.86 2.45 -44.55
C GLY A 126 -5.73 1.31 -45.11
N ALA A 127 -5.71 1.16 -46.43
CA ALA A 127 -6.56 0.20 -47.15
C ALA A 127 -6.14 -1.26 -46.91
N GLN A 128 -7.13 -2.17 -46.95
CA GLN A 128 -6.85 -3.61 -46.92
C GLN A 128 -6.16 -4.05 -48.23
N PRO A 129 -5.20 -5.01 -48.20
CA PRO A 129 -4.89 -5.94 -47.10
C PRO A 129 -3.80 -5.47 -46.13
N GLU A 130 -3.06 -4.40 -46.45
CA GLU A 130 -1.90 -3.94 -45.67
C GLU A 130 -2.34 -3.35 -44.31
N GLY A 131 -3.54 -2.79 -44.26
CA GLY A 131 -4.09 -2.17 -43.05
C GLY A 131 -3.43 -0.84 -42.74
N GLY A 132 -3.88 -0.18 -41.67
CA GLY A 132 -3.31 1.09 -41.27
C GLY A 132 -1.97 0.94 -40.54
N LEU A 133 -1.05 1.88 -40.78
CA LEU A 133 0.22 1.98 -40.05
C LEU A 133 -0.04 2.62 -38.69
N SER A 134 0.89 2.41 -37.75
CA SER A 134 0.70 2.80 -36.36
C SER A 134 1.98 3.24 -35.67
N ALA A 135 1.86 4.17 -34.74
CA ALA A 135 2.92 4.54 -33.80
C ALA A 135 2.41 4.54 -32.37
N GLN A 136 3.35 4.51 -31.41
CA GLN A 136 3.05 4.50 -29.98
C GLN A 136 3.68 5.70 -29.26
N ALA A 137 3.03 6.15 -28.19
CA ALA A 137 3.55 7.11 -27.24
C ALA A 137 3.18 6.72 -25.80
N PHE A 138 3.87 7.31 -24.82
CA PHE A 138 3.63 7.07 -23.39
C PHE A 138 2.90 8.25 -22.76
N VAL A 139 2.00 7.97 -21.82
CA VAL A 139 1.37 8.99 -20.97
C VAL A 139 1.63 8.65 -19.51
N ARG A 140 2.30 9.54 -18.78
CA ARG A 140 2.55 9.43 -17.35
C ARG A 140 1.60 10.38 -16.62
N ILE A 141 0.75 9.82 -15.76
CA ILE A 141 -0.26 10.55 -15.00
C ILE A 141 0.07 10.37 -13.51
N GLU A 142 0.51 11.44 -12.87
CA GLU A 142 0.75 11.50 -11.42
C GLU A 142 -0.57 11.89 -10.74
N ILE A 143 -1.02 11.08 -9.79
CA ILE A 143 -2.23 11.37 -9.02
C ILE A 143 -1.87 12.30 -7.86
N GLU A 144 -2.57 13.43 -7.77
CA GLU A 144 -2.41 14.39 -6.70
C GLU A 144 -3.33 14.01 -5.54
N ASP A 145 -2.73 14.01 -4.35
CA ASP A 145 -3.33 13.67 -3.06
C ASP A 145 -4.41 14.66 -2.63
N ILE A 146 -5.46 14.12 -2.03
CA ILE A 146 -6.59 14.80 -1.40
C ILE A 146 -6.70 14.28 0.01
N ASN A 147 -6.98 15.17 0.94
CA ASN A 147 -7.15 14.80 2.33
C ASN A 147 -8.51 14.11 2.56
N ASP A 148 -8.62 12.84 2.18
CA ASP A 148 -9.84 12.03 2.26
C ASP A 148 -9.73 10.82 3.21
N ASN A 149 -8.55 10.59 3.79
CA ASN A 149 -8.37 9.67 4.91
C ASN A 149 -8.23 10.46 6.21
N GLN A 150 -8.90 9.99 7.27
CA GLN A 150 -8.71 10.53 8.60
C GLN A 150 -7.64 9.72 9.35
N PRO A 151 -6.96 10.30 10.36
CA PRO A 151 -6.03 9.54 11.19
C PRO A 151 -6.71 8.34 11.86
N VAL A 152 -6.04 7.20 11.94
CA VAL A 152 -6.55 5.97 12.57
C VAL A 152 -5.62 5.54 13.70
N PHE A 153 -6.17 5.41 14.92
CA PHE A 153 -5.43 4.89 16.06
C PHE A 153 -5.07 3.41 15.88
N GLU A 154 -3.90 2.99 16.37
CA GLU A 154 -3.43 1.60 16.26
C GLU A 154 -4.30 0.60 17.03
N GLN A 155 -4.98 1.06 18.09
CA GLN A 155 -5.86 0.24 18.93
C GLN A 155 -7.24 0.90 19.07
N ASP A 156 -8.29 0.07 19.08
CA ASP A 156 -9.66 0.54 19.31
C ASP A 156 -9.91 0.98 20.76
N ILE A 157 -9.14 0.44 21.72
CA ILE A 157 -9.32 0.64 23.16
C ILE A 157 -7.95 0.74 23.82
N TYR A 158 -7.72 1.83 24.58
CA TYR A 158 -6.55 1.98 25.43
C TYR A 158 -6.95 1.99 26.90
N VAL A 159 -6.27 1.18 27.71
CA VAL A 159 -6.45 1.14 29.16
C VAL A 159 -5.08 1.09 29.83
N THR A 160 -4.89 1.90 30.87
CA THR A 160 -3.66 1.94 31.65
C THR A 160 -3.96 2.21 33.12
N SER A 161 -3.05 1.82 34.02
CA SER A 161 -3.15 2.13 35.44
C SER A 161 -1.89 2.80 35.97
N ILE A 162 -2.09 3.78 36.84
CA ILE A 162 -1.01 4.59 37.43
C ILE A 162 -1.24 4.80 38.92
N SER A 163 -0.17 4.98 39.69
CA SER A 163 -0.25 5.24 41.13
C SER A 163 -0.76 6.67 41.39
N SER A 164 -1.53 6.86 42.46
CA SER A 164 -1.89 8.20 42.98
C SER A 164 -0.68 9.07 43.36
N HIS A 165 0.46 8.46 43.69
CA HIS A 165 1.69 9.17 44.00
C HIS A 165 2.59 9.42 42.78
N THR A 166 2.11 9.13 41.57
CA THR A 166 2.86 9.39 40.33
C THR A 166 3.24 10.88 40.28
N GLN A 167 4.53 11.14 40.08
CA GLN A 167 5.04 12.50 40.04
C GLN A 167 4.55 13.22 38.77
N PRO A 168 4.33 14.54 38.82
CA PRO A 168 4.10 15.32 37.61
C PRO A 168 5.26 15.18 36.62
N GLY A 169 4.93 15.03 35.34
CA GLY A 169 5.86 14.87 34.21
C GLY A 169 6.08 13.42 33.79
N THR A 170 5.59 12.44 34.55
CA THR A 170 5.73 11.02 34.23
C THR A 170 4.90 10.65 33.00
N GLU A 171 5.53 9.94 32.07
CA GLU A 171 4.89 9.32 30.90
C GLU A 171 3.97 8.18 31.34
N ILE A 172 2.75 8.14 30.80
CA ILE A 172 1.71 7.18 31.16
C ILE A 172 1.56 6.12 30.07
N ILE A 173 1.29 6.55 28.85
CA ILE A 173 1.05 5.70 27.69
C ILE A 173 1.22 6.53 26.43
N ASN A 174 1.54 5.88 25.32
CA ASN A 174 1.57 6.48 24.00
C ASN A 174 0.33 6.04 23.20
N VAL A 175 -0.41 6.99 22.64
CA VAL A 175 -1.52 6.72 21.71
C VAL A 175 -1.11 7.17 20.31
N VAL A 176 -0.88 6.22 19.41
CA VAL A 176 -0.40 6.48 18.06
C VAL A 176 -1.54 6.34 17.07
N ALA A 177 -1.65 7.29 16.17
CA ALA A 177 -2.53 7.26 15.02
C ALA A 177 -1.75 7.52 13.73
N THR A 178 -2.11 6.81 12.67
CA THR A 178 -1.50 6.91 11.34
C THR A 178 -2.51 7.45 10.35
N ASP A 179 -2.06 8.32 9.45
CA ASP A 179 -2.85 8.80 8.32
C ASP A 179 -2.33 8.19 7.01
N ARG A 180 -3.22 7.86 6.07
CA ARG A 180 -2.85 7.24 4.79
C ARG A 180 -2.58 8.26 3.69
N ASP A 181 -3.04 9.50 3.88
CA ASP A 181 -2.82 10.59 2.93
C ASP A 181 -1.32 10.92 2.86
N SER A 182 -0.81 11.20 1.65
CA SER A 182 0.60 11.49 1.47
C SER A 182 0.88 12.94 1.86
N GLY A 183 1.54 13.12 3.00
CA GLY A 183 1.97 14.42 3.50
C GLY A 183 2.58 15.32 2.41
N ILE A 184 2.11 16.57 2.37
CA ILE A 184 2.65 17.63 1.51
C ILE A 184 4.12 17.86 1.88
N HIS A 185 5.02 17.24 1.12
CA HIS A 185 6.48 17.44 1.14
C HIS A 185 7.22 16.92 2.38
N ASP A 186 7.65 15.65 2.35
CA ASP A 186 8.91 15.15 2.96
C ASP A 186 9.17 15.50 4.45
N SER A 187 8.14 15.89 5.20
CA SER A 187 8.18 16.20 6.62
C SER A 187 6.99 15.54 7.30
N LEU A 188 7.21 14.31 7.78
CA LEU A 188 6.47 13.59 8.81
C LEU A 188 4.97 13.90 8.89
N GLU A 189 4.11 13.02 8.37
CA GLU A 189 2.95 12.46 9.10
C GLU A 189 2.38 13.31 10.26
N VAL A 190 2.01 14.59 10.03
CA VAL A 190 1.65 15.50 11.14
C VAL A 190 0.20 15.24 11.57
N VAL A 191 -0.02 14.08 12.18
CA VAL A 191 -1.17 13.86 13.05
C VAL A 191 -0.90 14.59 14.35
N SER A 192 -1.79 15.51 14.69
CA SER A 192 -1.73 16.28 15.92
C SER A 192 -2.67 15.73 16.97
N TYR A 193 -2.19 15.59 18.21
CA TYR A 193 -2.94 14.99 19.30
C TYR A 193 -3.42 16.02 20.32
N ARG A 194 -4.64 15.84 20.84
CA ARG A 194 -5.18 16.67 21.93
C ARG A 194 -6.13 15.91 22.84
N ILE A 195 -6.18 16.29 24.12
CA ILE A 195 -7.23 15.85 25.05
C ILE A 195 -8.42 16.79 24.90
N CYS A 196 -9.55 16.28 24.43
CA CYS A 196 -10.79 17.02 24.21
C CYS A 196 -11.63 17.16 25.48
N SER A 197 -11.72 16.08 26.27
CA SER A 197 -12.49 16.03 27.51
C SER A 197 -12.04 14.85 28.38
N GLY A 198 -12.65 14.71 29.57
CA GLY A 198 -12.30 13.63 30.51
C GLY A 198 -11.28 14.01 31.58
N ASP A 199 -10.67 15.19 31.46
CA ASP A 199 -9.75 15.76 32.46
C ASP A 199 -10.26 17.08 33.06
N PRO A 200 -11.34 17.05 33.87
CA PRO A 200 -11.93 18.27 34.43
C PRO A 200 -10.99 19.03 35.38
N HIS A 201 -9.94 18.39 35.88
CA HIS A 201 -9.00 18.97 36.86
C HIS A 201 -7.65 19.36 36.24
N GLY A 202 -7.44 19.12 34.94
CA GLY A 202 -6.19 19.41 34.24
C GLY A 202 -5.01 18.64 34.81
N LYS A 203 -5.21 17.34 35.09
CA LYS A 203 -4.23 16.40 35.65
C LYS A 203 -3.35 15.76 34.59
N PHE A 204 -3.74 15.81 33.32
CA PHE A 204 -3.02 15.18 32.22
C PHE A 204 -2.62 16.21 31.18
N SER A 205 -1.63 15.86 30.39
CA SER A 205 -1.24 16.56 29.17
C SER A 205 -0.85 15.54 28.12
N ILE A 206 -1.06 15.84 26.85
CA ILE A 206 -0.63 15.00 25.74
C ILE A 206 0.40 15.77 24.92
N ASP A 207 1.46 15.09 24.49
CA ASP A 207 2.38 15.61 23.49
C ASP A 207 1.65 15.67 22.14
N PRO A 208 1.48 16.87 21.55
CA PRO A 208 0.70 17.03 20.33
C PRO A 208 1.38 16.44 19.09
N GLN A 209 2.67 16.12 19.15
CA GLN A 209 3.41 15.54 18.03
C GLN A 209 3.57 14.03 18.17
N PHE A 210 3.77 13.54 19.39
CA PHE A 210 4.09 12.12 19.62
C PHE A 210 2.96 11.29 20.22
N GLY A 211 1.86 11.90 20.67
CA GLY A 211 0.74 11.17 21.27
C GLY A 211 1.00 10.65 22.69
N ILE A 212 2.12 11.03 23.30
CA ILE A 212 2.50 10.58 24.66
C ILE A 212 1.71 11.35 25.71
N ILE A 213 0.97 10.64 26.57
CA ILE A 213 0.26 11.25 27.69
C ILE A 213 1.17 11.29 28.93
N HIS A 214 1.22 12.46 29.57
CA HIS A 214 1.95 12.71 30.81
C HIS A 214 1.01 13.13 31.95
N THR A 215 1.44 12.87 33.19
CA THR A 215 0.87 13.52 34.37
C THR A 215 1.28 15.00 34.41
N LYS A 216 0.33 15.90 34.63
CA LYS A 216 0.56 17.36 34.76
C LYS A 216 0.53 17.83 36.21
N LYS A 217 -0.23 17.13 37.06
CA LYS A 217 -0.38 17.44 38.49
C LYS A 217 -0.45 16.14 39.28
N GLN A 218 -0.22 16.24 40.58
CA GLN A 218 -0.34 15.11 41.49
C GLN A 218 -1.78 14.57 41.54
N LEU A 219 -1.89 13.24 41.57
CA LEU A 219 -3.14 12.48 41.51
C LEU A 219 -3.60 12.14 42.94
N ASP A 220 -3.92 13.18 43.72
CA ASP A 220 -4.39 13.01 45.10
C ASP A 220 -5.73 12.23 45.18
N HIS A 221 -5.70 11.05 45.81
CA HIS A 221 -6.82 10.10 45.92
C HIS A 221 -7.98 10.63 46.77
N GLU A 222 -7.71 11.48 47.76
CA GLU A 222 -8.70 11.82 48.80
C GLU A 222 -9.83 12.73 48.31
N ALA A 223 -9.74 13.24 47.08
CA ALA A 223 -10.74 14.14 46.46
C ALA A 223 -11.02 13.87 44.97
N GLN A 224 -10.52 12.77 44.39
CA GLN A 224 -10.52 12.55 42.94
C GLN A 224 -11.16 11.22 42.52
N PRO A 225 -11.62 11.11 41.26
CA PRO A 225 -12.14 9.85 40.75
C PRO A 225 -11.02 8.81 40.63
N ILE A 226 -11.37 7.55 40.93
CA ILE A 226 -10.49 6.36 40.87
C ILE A 226 -10.19 6.00 39.40
N GLU A 227 -10.93 6.57 38.45
CA GLU A 227 -10.78 6.36 37.01
C GLU A 227 -10.98 7.67 36.26
N TYR A 228 -10.14 7.91 35.24
CA TYR A 228 -10.34 8.97 34.27
C TYR A 228 -10.62 8.36 32.89
N THR A 229 -11.70 8.80 32.25
CA THR A 229 -12.00 8.46 30.86
C THR A 229 -11.64 9.66 29.98
N LEU A 230 -10.44 9.65 29.42
CA LEU A 230 -9.93 10.72 28.56
C LEU A 230 -10.42 10.52 27.13
N HIS A 231 -11.00 11.58 26.56
CA HIS A 231 -11.35 11.62 25.14
C HIS A 231 -10.23 12.33 24.39
N ILE A 232 -9.52 11.60 23.54
CA ILE A 232 -8.38 12.08 22.78
C ILE A 232 -8.79 12.25 21.32
N ALA A 233 -8.32 13.31 20.67
CA ALA A 233 -8.46 13.49 19.24
C ALA A 233 -7.09 13.41 18.56
N ALA A 234 -7.06 12.73 17.42
CA ALA A 234 -5.98 12.78 16.44
C ALA A 234 -6.51 13.52 15.21
N GLU A 235 -5.82 14.57 14.78
CA GLU A 235 -6.25 15.46 13.69
C GLU A 235 -5.12 15.61 12.67
N ASP A 236 -5.42 15.39 11.40
CA ASP A 236 -4.47 15.60 10.31
C ASP A 236 -4.19 17.09 10.07
N CYS A 237 -3.25 17.39 9.17
CA CYS A 237 -2.97 18.76 8.74
C CYS A 237 -3.67 19.13 7.42
N GLY A 238 -4.74 18.43 7.08
CA GLY A 238 -5.56 18.63 5.90
C GLY A 238 -6.30 19.96 5.87
N SER A 239 -6.86 20.29 4.70
CA SER A 239 -7.76 21.44 4.56
C SER A 239 -9.01 21.07 3.75
N PRO A 240 -10.17 20.83 4.39
CA PRO A 240 -10.39 20.84 5.85
C PRO A 240 -9.65 19.71 6.56
N PRO A 241 -9.31 19.84 7.86
CA PRO A 241 -8.69 18.76 8.61
C PRO A 241 -9.73 17.67 8.94
N LEU A 242 -9.31 16.41 8.93
CA LEU A 242 -10.10 15.29 9.43
C LEU A 242 -9.61 14.85 10.81
N THR A 243 -10.53 14.32 11.61
CA THR A 243 -10.29 14.03 13.03
C THR A 243 -10.86 12.67 13.41
N SER A 244 -10.09 11.87 14.12
CA SER A 244 -10.57 10.67 14.82
C SER A 244 -10.55 10.87 16.34
N LEU A 245 -11.40 10.11 17.03
CA LEU A 245 -11.58 10.17 18.48
C LEU A 245 -11.28 8.82 19.12
N LEU A 246 -10.56 8.85 20.24
CA LEU A 246 -10.22 7.70 21.07
C LEU A 246 -10.70 7.92 22.51
N MET A 247 -11.14 6.83 23.15
CA MET A 247 -11.39 6.79 24.60
C MET A 247 -10.26 6.03 25.30
N LEU A 248 -9.54 6.72 26.17
CA LEU A 248 -8.49 6.17 27.03
C LEU A 248 -8.99 6.10 28.47
N THR A 249 -8.98 4.92 29.06
CA THR A 249 -9.24 4.74 30.50
C THR A 249 -7.94 4.71 31.29
N VAL A 250 -7.81 5.63 32.25
CA VAL A 250 -6.68 5.71 33.20
C VAL A 250 -7.21 5.36 34.59
N VAL A 251 -6.83 4.20 35.11
CA VAL A 251 -7.19 3.76 36.46
C VAL A 251 -6.14 4.27 37.45
N ILE A 252 -6.58 4.95 38.51
CA ILE A 252 -5.70 5.43 39.59
C ILE A 252 -5.66 4.37 40.70
N GLU A 253 -4.55 3.66 40.78
CA GLU A 253 -4.28 2.69 41.84
C GLU A 253 -3.82 3.43 43.11
N GLU A 254 -4.43 3.10 44.25
CA GLU A 254 -3.98 3.61 45.55
C GLU A 254 -2.70 2.90 45.97
N GLN A 255 -1.63 3.67 46.18
CA GLN A 255 -0.45 3.12 46.83
C GLN A 255 -0.74 3.05 48.33
N LYS A 256 -0.76 1.85 48.90
CA LYS A 256 -0.78 1.68 50.36
C LYS A 256 0.54 2.21 50.94
N MET A 257 0.61 3.50 51.30
CA MET A 257 1.65 3.99 52.20
C MET A 257 1.31 3.56 53.64
N GLY A 258 1.68 2.32 54.00
CA GLY A 258 1.79 1.93 55.39
C GLY A 258 3.07 2.51 56.02
N PRO A 259 3.08 2.84 57.32
CA PRO A 259 4.33 3.14 58.01
C PRO A 259 5.21 1.89 57.98
N THR A 260 6.49 2.03 57.61
CA THR A 260 7.50 0.98 57.70
C THR A 260 7.65 0.52 59.15
N LEU A 261 6.84 -0.46 59.53
CA LEU A 261 7.09 -1.38 60.63
C LEU A 261 7.36 -2.72 59.97
N VAL A 262 8.57 -3.22 60.21
CA VAL A 262 9.13 -4.46 59.67
C VAL A 262 8.18 -5.63 59.92
N PHE A 263 7.30 -5.93 58.96
CA PHE A 263 6.72 -7.25 58.80
C PHE A 263 7.59 -7.98 57.78
N GLN A 264 7.98 -9.19 58.12
CA GLN A 264 8.81 -10.04 57.28
C GLN A 264 8.20 -10.09 55.87
N ASN A 265 9.01 -9.77 54.86
CA ASN A 265 8.68 -9.87 53.44
C ASN A 265 8.38 -11.35 53.13
N VAL A 266 7.11 -11.74 53.22
CA VAL A 266 6.63 -13.05 52.81
C VAL A 266 6.13 -12.88 51.38
N ASN A 267 6.73 -13.63 50.45
CA ASN A 267 6.29 -13.70 49.05
C ASN A 267 4.91 -14.38 49.01
N ASP A 268 3.83 -13.60 48.99
CA ASP A 268 2.46 -14.10 49.12
C ASP A 268 1.57 -13.78 47.90
N ASN A 269 2.09 -13.02 46.94
CA ASN A 269 1.49 -12.84 45.63
C ASN A 269 2.31 -13.55 44.57
N SER A 270 1.66 -13.97 43.48
CA SER A 270 2.33 -14.58 42.34
C SER A 270 2.22 -13.66 41.13
N PRO A 271 3.15 -13.72 40.17
CA PRO A 271 3.08 -12.89 38.97
C PRO A 271 1.78 -13.14 38.20
N SER A 272 1.27 -12.11 37.53
CA SER A 272 0.08 -12.23 36.66
C SER A 272 0.37 -11.62 35.29
N PHE A 273 0.03 -12.34 34.22
CA PHE A 273 0.24 -11.85 32.85
C PHE A 273 -0.75 -10.75 32.49
N MET A 274 -0.22 -9.66 31.94
CA MET A 274 -0.96 -8.52 31.39
C MET A 274 -1.00 -8.54 29.86
N SER A 275 -0.02 -9.20 29.22
CA SER A 275 0.07 -9.34 27.77
C SER A 275 -0.97 -10.32 27.20
N SER A 276 -1.37 -10.08 25.95
CA SER A 276 -2.33 -10.93 25.22
C SER A 276 -1.81 -12.37 25.09
N PRO A 277 -2.67 -13.40 25.21
CA PRO A 277 -2.29 -14.79 24.94
C PRO A 277 -2.21 -15.12 23.44
N LEU A 278 -2.37 -14.14 22.56
CA LEU A 278 -2.37 -14.30 21.10
C LEU A 278 -1.49 -13.23 20.44
N SER A 279 -0.64 -13.66 19.51
CA SER A 279 0.20 -12.81 18.65
C SER A 279 0.13 -13.25 17.19
N TYR A 280 0.46 -12.34 16.28
CA TYR A 280 0.54 -12.56 14.84
C TYR A 280 1.90 -12.11 14.33
N VAL A 281 2.45 -12.82 13.35
CA VAL A 281 3.74 -12.49 12.72
C VAL A 281 3.71 -12.94 11.27
N MET A 282 4.18 -12.11 10.33
CA MET A 282 4.34 -12.52 8.93
C MET A 282 5.50 -13.51 8.83
N GLU A 283 5.46 -14.45 7.89
CA GLU A 283 6.55 -15.42 7.75
C GLU A 283 7.86 -14.82 7.20
N ASP A 284 7.75 -13.78 6.38
CA ASP A 284 8.86 -13.12 5.67
C ASP A 284 9.69 -12.17 6.55
N VAL A 285 9.39 -12.10 7.85
CA VAL A 285 10.13 -11.25 8.79
C VAL A 285 11.58 -11.70 8.95
N GLU A 286 12.48 -10.72 9.09
CA GLU A 286 13.89 -11.00 9.32
C GLU A 286 14.14 -11.66 10.69
N VAL A 287 15.30 -12.32 10.81
CA VAL A 287 15.77 -12.84 12.10
C VAL A 287 16.02 -11.68 13.07
N GLY A 288 15.49 -11.81 14.29
CA GLY A 288 15.57 -10.79 15.33
C GLY A 288 14.33 -9.89 15.40
N PHE A 289 13.33 -10.12 14.55
CA PHE A 289 12.05 -9.41 14.58
C PHE A 289 11.33 -9.59 15.92
N LEU A 290 10.74 -8.52 16.45
CA LEU A 290 9.96 -8.54 17.68
C LEU A 290 8.56 -9.12 17.43
N VAL A 291 8.30 -10.31 17.96
CA VAL A 291 7.05 -11.06 17.75
C VAL A 291 6.01 -10.70 18.80
N HIS A 292 6.45 -10.54 20.05
CA HIS A 292 5.55 -10.25 21.17
C HIS A 292 6.31 -9.63 22.34
N HIS A 293 5.64 -8.78 23.12
CA HIS A 293 6.16 -8.31 24.41
C HIS A 293 5.36 -8.93 25.54
N ILE A 294 5.97 -9.90 26.22
CA ILE A 294 5.37 -10.59 27.36
C ILE A 294 5.54 -9.72 28.60
N ILE A 295 4.42 -9.40 29.25
CA ILE A 295 4.40 -8.54 30.42
C ILE A 295 3.63 -9.26 31.51
N ALA A 296 4.26 -9.43 32.67
CA ALA A 296 3.60 -9.88 33.89
C ALA A 296 3.98 -8.95 35.05
N LYS A 297 3.03 -8.75 35.97
CA LYS A 297 3.17 -7.90 37.16
C LYS A 297 3.04 -8.77 38.41
N ASP A 298 3.95 -8.58 39.35
CA ASP A 298 3.87 -9.11 40.70
C ASP A 298 3.67 -7.94 41.69
N PRO A 299 2.61 -7.98 42.53
CA PRO A 299 2.35 -6.94 43.54
C PRO A 299 3.38 -6.84 44.68
N ASP A 300 4.23 -7.84 44.88
CA ASP A 300 5.16 -7.88 46.01
C ASP A 300 6.32 -6.87 45.88
N GLU A 301 6.94 -6.48 47.01
CA GLU A 301 8.02 -5.50 47.01
C GLU A 301 9.42 -6.14 46.92
N GLY A 302 10.33 -5.47 46.21
CA GLY A 302 11.73 -5.88 46.11
C GLY A 302 11.92 -7.11 45.23
N ARG A 303 12.66 -8.12 45.72
CA ARG A 303 12.94 -9.35 44.95
C ARG A 303 11.70 -10.21 44.75
N SER A 304 10.82 -10.26 45.75
CA SER A 304 9.52 -10.94 45.68
C SER A 304 8.63 -10.39 44.56
N GLY A 305 8.80 -9.12 44.16
CA GLY A 305 8.08 -8.54 43.00
C GLY A 305 8.81 -8.61 41.67
N GLN A 306 10.06 -9.08 41.66
CA GLN A 306 10.91 -9.03 40.47
C GLN A 306 10.62 -10.24 39.56
N VAL A 307 9.90 -9.99 38.48
CA VAL A 307 9.49 -11.04 37.53
C VAL A 307 10.60 -11.35 36.51
N THR A 308 10.80 -12.64 36.26
CA THR A 308 11.60 -13.17 35.16
C THR A 308 10.78 -14.09 34.28
N TYR A 309 11.12 -14.12 32.99
CA TYR A 309 10.34 -14.83 31.98
C TYR A 309 11.09 -16.04 31.42
N HIS A 310 10.35 -17.13 31.20
CA HIS A 310 10.88 -18.39 30.69
C HIS A 310 9.90 -19.04 29.70
N ILE A 311 10.43 -19.63 28.62
CA ILE A 311 9.67 -20.54 27.77
C ILE A 311 9.83 -21.96 28.35
N LEU A 312 8.72 -22.60 28.71
CA LEU A 312 8.71 -23.97 29.23
C LEU A 312 8.58 -25.02 28.12
N SER A 313 7.76 -24.76 27.10
CA SER A 313 7.51 -25.66 25.97
C SER A 313 6.90 -24.93 24.77
N GLY A 314 6.77 -25.61 23.62
CA GLY A 314 6.18 -25.08 22.39
C GLY A 314 7.17 -24.41 21.44
N ASN A 315 8.45 -24.36 21.81
CA ASN A 315 9.56 -23.78 21.05
C ASN A 315 10.64 -24.83 20.73
N GLU A 316 10.22 -26.05 20.38
CA GLU A 316 11.11 -27.19 20.19
C GLU A 316 12.10 -27.00 19.03
N ASN A 317 11.67 -26.28 17.98
CA ASN A 317 12.51 -25.92 16.85
C ASN A 317 13.40 -24.69 17.12
N LYS A 318 13.30 -24.08 18.31
CA LYS A 318 14.03 -22.85 18.71
C LYS A 318 13.78 -21.67 17.77
N ALA A 319 12.56 -21.56 17.24
CA ALA A 319 12.16 -20.44 16.40
C ALA A 319 12.26 -19.09 17.10
N PHE A 320 12.05 -19.07 18.43
CA PHE A 320 12.01 -17.84 19.22
C PHE A 320 13.05 -17.82 20.34
N VAL A 321 13.44 -16.61 20.74
CA VAL A 321 14.17 -16.35 21.99
C VAL A 321 13.38 -15.35 22.83
N LEU A 322 13.30 -15.63 24.14
CA LEU A 322 12.64 -14.75 25.11
C LEU A 322 13.70 -14.14 26.03
N ASP A 323 13.79 -12.81 26.03
CA ASP A 323 14.61 -12.10 27.00
C ASP A 323 13.97 -12.21 28.39
N LYS A 324 14.69 -12.85 29.31
CA LYS A 324 14.19 -13.16 30.66
C LYS A 324 13.92 -11.93 31.53
N ILE A 325 14.45 -10.76 31.20
CA ILE A 325 14.32 -9.52 31.98
C ILE A 325 13.28 -8.61 31.33
N THR A 326 13.41 -8.37 30.02
CA THR A 326 12.54 -7.42 29.31
C THR A 326 11.23 -8.03 28.86
N GLY A 327 11.15 -9.36 28.73
CA GLY A 327 9.96 -10.07 28.24
C GLY A 327 9.80 -10.00 26.71
N LEU A 328 10.80 -9.51 25.98
CA LEU A 328 10.75 -9.43 24.52
C LEU A 328 10.96 -10.81 23.90
N LEU A 329 10.00 -11.25 23.09
CA LEU A 329 10.06 -12.48 22.32
C LEU A 329 10.42 -12.15 20.86
N THR A 330 11.57 -12.61 20.39
CA THR A 330 12.06 -12.33 19.03
C THR A 330 12.31 -13.60 18.23
N THR A 331 12.30 -13.49 16.90
CA THR A 331 12.66 -14.58 15.98
C THR A 331 14.16 -14.86 16.00
N VAL A 332 14.54 -16.14 15.87
CA VAL A 332 15.95 -16.59 15.77
C VAL A 332 16.23 -17.27 14.42
N GLN A 333 15.17 -17.66 13.73
CA GLN A 333 15.20 -18.21 12.38
C GLN A 333 14.04 -17.64 11.58
N LEU A 334 14.10 -17.78 10.26
CA LEU A 334 12.99 -17.45 9.37
C LEU A 334 11.80 -18.35 9.70
N LEU A 335 10.61 -17.76 9.65
CA LEU A 335 9.36 -18.49 9.79
C LEU A 335 8.92 -18.92 8.39
N ASP A 336 8.06 -19.93 8.34
CA ASP A 336 7.57 -20.56 7.11
C ASP A 336 6.18 -21.09 7.45
N HIS A 337 5.16 -20.50 6.82
CA HIS A 337 3.75 -20.77 7.02
C HIS A 337 3.43 -22.21 6.60
N GLU A 338 3.91 -22.63 5.43
CA GLU A 338 3.72 -23.96 4.83
C GLU A 338 4.32 -25.09 5.68
N VAL A 339 5.32 -24.77 6.49
CA VAL A 339 5.92 -25.69 7.47
C VAL A 339 5.17 -25.65 8.80
N GLN A 340 4.89 -24.46 9.33
CA GLN A 340 4.23 -24.32 10.63
C GLN A 340 3.47 -23.00 10.80
N GLU A 341 2.16 -23.06 10.54
CA GLU A 341 1.20 -21.96 10.67
C GLU A 341 1.02 -21.45 12.12
N ARG A 342 1.32 -22.27 13.14
CA ARG A 342 1.03 -21.94 14.53
C ARG A 342 2.03 -22.48 15.54
N TYR A 343 2.41 -21.63 16.49
CA TYR A 343 3.16 -21.98 17.68
C TYR A 343 2.30 -21.81 18.93
N SER A 344 2.47 -22.69 19.92
CA SER A 344 1.77 -22.62 21.21
C SER A 344 2.79 -22.68 22.33
N LEU A 345 3.36 -21.53 22.66
CA LEU A 345 4.41 -21.38 23.65
C LEU A 345 3.80 -21.40 25.05
N THR A 346 4.22 -22.33 25.91
CA THR A 346 3.91 -22.27 27.33
C THR A 346 4.97 -21.41 28.01
N VAL A 347 4.60 -20.21 28.42
CA VAL A 347 5.50 -19.23 29.04
C VAL A 347 5.22 -19.12 30.53
N MET A 348 6.29 -18.91 31.31
CA MET A 348 6.25 -18.79 32.76
C MET A 348 6.79 -17.43 33.18
N ALA A 349 6.05 -16.76 34.06
CA ALA A 349 6.50 -15.61 34.83
C ALA A 349 6.83 -16.10 36.24
N LEU A 350 8.04 -15.85 36.72
CA LEU A 350 8.57 -16.35 37.99
C LEU A 350 9.13 -15.17 38.79
N ASP A 351 8.71 -15.02 40.03
CA ASP A 351 9.31 -14.04 40.95
C ASP A 351 10.65 -14.51 41.54
N ASP A 352 11.42 -13.59 42.15
CA ASP A 352 12.67 -13.90 42.88
C ASP A 352 12.42 -14.00 44.41
N GLY A 353 11.22 -14.42 44.80
CA GLY A 353 10.78 -14.61 46.18
C GLY A 353 11.31 -15.90 46.83
N SER A 354 11.01 -16.10 48.12
CA SER A 354 11.38 -17.31 48.87
C SER A 354 10.26 -17.77 49.81
N PRO A 355 9.44 -18.77 49.42
CA PRO A 355 9.52 -19.55 48.18
C PRO A 355 9.17 -18.70 46.95
N ALA A 356 9.75 -19.02 45.80
CA ALA A 356 9.40 -18.35 44.54
C ALA A 356 8.02 -18.81 44.05
N LEU A 357 7.19 -17.88 43.59
CA LEU A 357 5.87 -18.14 43.01
C LEU A 357 5.90 -17.85 41.50
N SER A 358 4.99 -18.50 40.76
CA SER A 358 4.98 -18.41 39.31
C SER A 358 3.57 -18.47 38.74
N ALA A 359 3.41 -17.88 37.56
CA ALA A 359 2.24 -18.07 36.72
C ALA A 359 2.65 -18.59 35.34
N ILE A 360 1.72 -19.30 34.71
CA ILE A 360 1.91 -19.89 33.39
C ILE A 360 0.81 -19.37 32.45
N GLN A 361 1.19 -18.99 31.23
CA GLN A 361 0.28 -18.63 30.15
C GLN A 361 0.66 -19.40 28.88
N VAL A 362 -0.34 -19.78 28.09
CA VAL A 362 -0.12 -20.32 26.74
C VAL A 362 -0.25 -19.17 25.75
N LEU A 363 0.87 -18.75 25.16
CA LEU A 363 0.95 -17.76 24.10
C LEU A 363 0.84 -18.47 22.75
N THR A 364 -0.23 -18.18 22.02
CA THR A 364 -0.43 -18.66 20.66
C THR A 364 0.13 -17.64 19.68
N ILE A 365 1.01 -18.06 18.78
CA ILE A 365 1.56 -17.23 17.71
C ILE A 365 1.05 -17.80 16.40
N ILE A 366 0.35 -16.98 15.63
CA ILE A 366 -0.13 -17.32 14.29
C ILE A 366 0.85 -16.73 13.28
N VAL A 367 1.42 -17.60 12.44
CA VAL A 367 2.25 -17.19 11.31
C VAL A 367 1.32 -16.85 10.16
N LEU A 368 1.37 -15.62 9.68
CA LEU A 368 0.58 -15.15 8.56
C LEU A 368 1.32 -15.45 7.26
N ASP A 369 0.56 -15.96 6.30
CA ASP A 369 0.99 -16.38 4.98
C ASP A 369 1.38 -15.19 4.08
N VAL A 370 2.39 -15.38 3.26
CA VAL A 370 2.86 -14.48 2.21
C VAL A 370 2.91 -15.28 0.91
N ASN A 371 2.50 -14.67 -0.21
CA ASN A 371 2.54 -15.35 -1.51
C ASN A 371 4.00 -15.51 -2.01
N ASP A 372 4.70 -16.53 -1.54
CA ASP A 372 6.08 -16.83 -1.88
C ASP A 372 6.28 -18.21 -2.53
N GLU A 373 5.26 -19.07 -2.52
CA GLU A 373 5.25 -20.31 -3.29
C GLU A 373 4.74 -20.09 -4.72
N THR A 374 5.37 -20.76 -5.67
CA THR A 374 4.94 -20.71 -7.08
C THR A 374 4.04 -21.90 -7.38
N PRO A 375 2.84 -21.70 -7.97
CA PRO A 375 1.93 -22.81 -8.25
C PRO A 375 2.56 -23.82 -9.22
N VAL A 376 2.48 -25.10 -8.86
CA VAL A 376 3.11 -26.21 -9.59
C VAL A 376 2.03 -27.09 -10.25
N PHE A 377 2.22 -27.38 -11.54
CA PHE A 377 1.36 -28.32 -12.25
C PHE A 377 1.56 -29.76 -11.76
N LEU A 378 0.48 -30.52 -11.63
CA LEU A 378 0.51 -31.92 -11.17
C LEU A 378 1.29 -32.88 -12.08
N LYS A 379 1.53 -32.49 -13.34
CA LYS A 379 2.31 -33.26 -14.32
C LYS A 379 3.32 -32.35 -14.99
N GLN A 380 4.52 -32.88 -15.25
CA GLN A 380 5.55 -32.19 -16.02
C GLN A 380 5.18 -32.04 -17.50
N ILE A 381 4.38 -32.97 -18.03
CA ILE A 381 3.95 -32.97 -19.43
C ILE A 381 2.46 -33.35 -19.48
N TYR A 382 1.69 -32.57 -20.23
CA TYR A 382 0.30 -32.85 -20.57
C TYR A 382 0.21 -33.08 -22.08
N GLU A 383 -0.19 -34.28 -22.48
CA GLU A 383 -0.40 -34.63 -23.89
C GLU A 383 -1.89 -34.79 -24.17
N ALA A 384 -2.35 -34.20 -25.28
CA ALA A 384 -3.72 -34.35 -25.78
C ALA A 384 -3.70 -34.51 -27.29
N ALA A 385 -4.62 -35.31 -27.82
CA ALA A 385 -4.85 -35.46 -29.26
C ALA A 385 -6.22 -34.91 -29.61
N VAL A 386 -6.28 -34.14 -30.70
CA VAL A 386 -7.50 -33.54 -31.24
C VAL A 386 -7.73 -34.00 -32.67
N HIS A 387 -8.99 -34.13 -33.07
CA HIS A 387 -9.34 -34.50 -34.44
C HIS A 387 -9.32 -33.26 -35.35
N GLU A 388 -8.92 -33.44 -36.61
CA GLU A 388 -8.72 -32.35 -37.59
C GLU A 388 -9.99 -31.53 -37.91
N ASN A 389 -11.18 -32.05 -37.59
CA ASN A 389 -12.48 -31.40 -37.83
C ASN A 389 -13.26 -31.16 -36.52
N GLN A 390 -12.57 -30.97 -35.41
CA GLN A 390 -13.21 -30.73 -34.11
C GLN A 390 -13.84 -29.32 -34.08
N ASP A 391 -15.09 -29.23 -33.60
CA ASP A 391 -15.84 -27.96 -33.57
C ASP A 391 -15.23 -26.95 -32.58
N PRO A 392 -15.28 -25.63 -32.86
CA PRO A 392 -14.79 -24.61 -31.94
C PRO A 392 -15.50 -24.64 -30.58
N GLY A 393 -14.72 -24.66 -29.50
CA GLY A 393 -15.22 -24.63 -28.12
C GLY A 393 -15.32 -26.01 -27.45
N GLU A 394 -14.93 -27.08 -28.14
CA GLU A 394 -14.85 -28.40 -27.51
C GLU A 394 -13.66 -28.51 -26.54
N PHE A 395 -13.88 -29.31 -25.48
CA PHE A 395 -12.88 -29.58 -24.46
C PHE A 395 -11.75 -30.46 -25.01
N VAL A 396 -10.50 -30.03 -24.79
CA VAL A 396 -9.29 -30.74 -25.25
C VAL A 396 -8.60 -31.44 -24.09
N ILE A 397 -8.21 -30.67 -23.07
CA ILE A 397 -7.52 -31.17 -21.89
C ILE A 397 -7.79 -30.28 -20.69
N LYS A 398 -7.83 -30.90 -19.50
CA LYS A 398 -7.81 -30.20 -18.22
C LYS A 398 -6.40 -30.32 -17.66
N VAL A 399 -5.81 -29.18 -17.31
CA VAL A 399 -4.58 -29.12 -16.54
C VAL A 399 -4.92 -28.71 -15.12
N GLU A 400 -4.18 -29.23 -14.15
CA GLU A 400 -4.37 -28.95 -12.73
C GLU A 400 -3.02 -28.51 -12.14
N ALA A 401 -3.07 -27.47 -11.32
CA ALA A 401 -1.95 -26.96 -10.54
C ALA A 401 -2.35 -26.88 -9.08
N VAL A 402 -1.36 -26.98 -8.20
CA VAL A 402 -1.51 -26.77 -6.77
C VAL A 402 -0.60 -25.62 -6.37
N ASP A 403 -1.15 -24.76 -5.53
CA ASP A 403 -0.42 -23.72 -4.82
C ASP A 403 -0.32 -24.14 -3.35
N ARG A 404 0.77 -23.78 -2.69
CA ARG A 404 0.98 -24.12 -1.28
C ARG A 404 0.59 -22.98 -0.35
N ASP A 405 0.65 -21.73 -0.82
CA ASP A 405 0.16 -20.55 -0.12
C ASP A 405 -1.31 -20.72 0.30
N ALA A 406 -1.68 -20.13 1.42
CA ALA A 406 -3.03 -20.10 1.95
C ALA A 406 -3.85 -18.90 1.41
N GLY A 407 -4.86 -19.19 0.57
CA GLY A 407 -5.73 -18.18 -0.07
C GLY A 407 -7.09 -17.90 0.57
#